data_AF-A0A090X1W7-F1
#
_entry.id   AF-A0A090X1W7-F1
#
_cell.length_a   1.000
_cell.length_b   1.000
_cell.length_c   1.000
_cell.angle_alpha   90.00
_cell.angle_beta   90.00
_cell.angle_gamma   90.00
#
_symmetry.space_group_name_H-M   'P 1'
#
loop_
_entity.id
_entity.type
_entity.pdbx_description
1 polymer ?
#
loop_
_entity_poly.entity_id
_entity_poly.type
_entity_poly.pdbx_seq_one_letter_code
_entity_poly.pdbx_strand_id
1 'polypeptide(L)'
;MDPGFIIGGNRYDNYGWVAGWFGSTELIWWLSHTPFSVSTATYDRMNHMAEVHFDVMDKNGYVSSQDKMHRIPSDGFLNLARSGTSNWTTDSNNVAASYWLSYPQESSYSNNPNWVKKFKEEGIAPASKKDKTIVLSYEPSVFHRNGGLAAICTWYFKRALPYPVQTQWFSVLQHRRTVITKGRPSHWNANPIWCFAITTSRC
;
A
#
# COMPACT_ATOMS: atom_id res chain seq x y z
N MET A 1 11.09 2.10 11.76
CA MET A 1 10.94 0.82 11.05
C MET A 1 9.73 1.01 10.16
N ASP A 2 9.88 0.81 8.86
CA ASP A 2 8.76 1.07 7.94
C ASP A 2 7.67 0.03 8.21
N PRO A 3 6.41 0.44 8.22
CA PRO A 3 5.34 -0.42 8.66
C PRO A 3 4.91 -1.31 7.47
N GLY A 4 4.64 -2.57 7.75
CA GLY A 4 4.25 -3.54 6.72
C GLY A 4 3.68 -4.83 7.30
N PHE A 5 3.16 -5.68 6.41
CA PHE A 5 2.44 -6.89 6.81
C PHE A 5 3.30 -8.14 6.64
N ILE A 6 3.68 -8.73 7.76
CA ILE A 6 4.39 -10.00 7.82
C ILE A 6 3.45 -11.05 8.40
N ILE A 7 3.14 -12.08 7.63
CA ILE A 7 2.32 -13.21 8.05
C ILE A 7 3.09 -14.50 7.71
N GLY A 8 3.14 -15.47 8.64
CA GLY A 8 3.88 -16.72 8.42
C GLY A 8 5.38 -16.53 8.16
N GLY A 9 5.98 -15.43 8.65
CA GLY A 9 7.39 -15.11 8.47
C GLY A 9 7.75 -14.54 7.09
N ASN A 10 6.76 -14.19 6.26
CA ASN A 10 6.99 -13.58 4.95
C ASN A 10 6.00 -12.43 4.65
N ARG A 11 6.28 -11.67 3.60
CA ARG A 11 5.33 -10.67 3.06
C ARG A 11 4.12 -11.38 2.49
N TYR A 12 2.95 -10.91 2.90
CA TYR A 12 1.66 -11.28 2.31
C TYR A 12 0.77 -10.05 2.27
N ASP A 13 1.03 -9.23 1.26
CA ASP A 13 0.33 -7.96 1.07
C ASP A 13 -1.16 -8.17 0.86
N ASN A 14 -1.57 -9.24 0.18
CA ASN A 14 -2.97 -9.59 0.04
C ASN A 14 -3.68 -9.82 1.39
N TYR A 15 -3.08 -10.59 2.31
CA TYR A 15 -3.69 -10.84 3.63
C TYR A 15 -3.63 -9.59 4.51
N GLY A 16 -2.49 -8.92 4.49
CA GLY A 16 -2.25 -7.71 5.26
C GLY A 16 -3.18 -6.58 4.89
N TRP A 17 -3.27 -6.26 3.60
CA TRP A 17 -4.05 -5.13 3.11
C TRP A 17 -5.55 -5.42 2.98
N VAL A 18 -5.97 -6.66 2.69
CA VAL A 18 -7.41 -6.96 2.59
C VAL A 18 -8.03 -7.13 3.97
N ALA A 19 -7.45 -7.97 4.83
CA ALA A 19 -8.06 -8.28 6.13
C ALA A 19 -7.49 -7.39 7.25
N GLY A 20 -6.17 -7.31 7.35
CA GLY A 20 -5.50 -6.59 8.44
C GLY A 20 -5.79 -5.09 8.42
N TRP A 21 -5.57 -4.45 7.27
CA TRP A 21 -5.78 -3.01 7.07
C TRP A 21 -7.26 -2.62 7.21
N PHE A 22 -8.16 -3.30 6.51
CA PHE A 22 -9.59 -3.00 6.58
C PHE A 22 -10.10 -3.18 8.02
N GLY A 23 -9.88 -4.35 8.64
CA GLY A 23 -10.36 -4.61 10.01
C GLY A 23 -9.73 -3.69 11.05
N SER A 24 -8.44 -3.36 10.94
CA SER A 24 -7.78 -2.45 11.88
C SER A 24 -8.30 -1.03 11.78
N THR A 25 -8.49 -0.51 10.56
CA THR A 25 -9.03 0.84 10.35
C THR A 25 -10.49 0.93 10.75
N GLU A 26 -11.27 -0.14 10.54
CA GLU A 26 -12.65 -0.24 11.02
C GLU A 26 -12.70 -0.17 12.55
N LEU A 27 -11.91 -0.98 13.27
CA LEU A 27 -11.86 -0.93 14.74
C LEU A 27 -11.44 0.45 15.25
N ILE A 28 -10.46 1.08 14.60
CA ILE A 28 -10.03 2.44 14.96
C ILE A 28 -11.18 3.44 14.84
N TRP A 29 -11.95 3.36 13.74
CA TRP A 29 -13.12 4.20 13.58
C TRP A 29 -14.19 3.91 14.63
N TRP A 30 -14.56 2.64 14.83
CA TRP A 30 -15.57 2.26 15.82
C TRP A 30 -15.24 2.72 17.24
N LEU A 31 -13.95 2.70 17.60
CA LEU A 31 -13.48 3.10 18.93
C LEU A 31 -13.11 4.59 19.02
N SER A 32 -13.04 5.31 17.90
CA SER A 32 -12.71 6.73 17.87
C SER A 32 -13.71 7.55 18.69
N HIS A 33 -13.22 8.60 19.35
CA HIS A 33 -14.03 9.46 20.23
C HIS A 33 -14.73 8.73 21.39
N THR A 34 -14.18 7.58 21.83
CA THR A 34 -14.63 6.86 23.03
C THR A 34 -13.50 6.70 24.04
N PRO A 35 -13.78 6.38 25.31
CA PRO A 35 -12.75 5.99 26.29
C PRO A 35 -11.92 4.76 25.89
N PHE A 36 -12.36 4.01 24.87
CA PHE A 36 -11.68 2.84 24.33
C PHE A 36 -10.89 3.15 23.04
N SER A 37 -10.75 4.43 22.67
CA SER A 37 -9.96 4.85 21.53
C SER A 37 -8.55 4.28 21.61
N VAL A 38 -7.99 3.88 20.47
CA VAL A 38 -6.59 3.45 20.41
C VAL A 38 -5.67 4.58 20.88
N SER A 39 -4.46 4.24 21.32
CA SER A 39 -3.47 5.26 21.68
C SER A 39 -3.08 6.10 20.45
N THR A 40 -2.73 7.36 20.68
CA THR A 40 -2.20 8.28 19.65
C THR A 40 -1.05 7.64 18.87
N ALA A 41 -0.13 6.95 19.55
CA ALA A 41 0.98 6.26 18.91
C ALA A 41 0.53 5.13 17.95
N THR A 42 -0.52 4.38 18.29
CA THR A 42 -1.09 3.36 17.40
C THR A 42 -1.79 4.02 16.22
N TYR A 43 -2.54 5.11 16.45
CA TYR A 43 -3.21 5.86 15.39
C TYR A 43 -2.22 6.46 14.39
N ASP A 44 -1.13 7.07 14.88
CA ASP A 44 -0.09 7.67 14.03
C ASP A 44 0.63 6.61 13.18
N ARG A 45 0.86 5.41 13.74
CA ARG A 45 1.38 4.27 12.96
C ARG A 45 0.41 3.86 11.84
N MET A 46 -0.89 3.92 12.08
CA MET A 46 -1.89 3.60 11.08
C MET A 46 -2.02 4.67 10.00
N ASN A 47 -1.83 5.95 10.34
CA ASN A 47 -1.69 7.03 9.35
C ASN A 47 -0.44 6.86 8.50
N HIS A 48 0.68 6.46 9.11
CA HIS A 48 1.90 6.18 8.36
C HIS A 48 1.72 4.97 7.42
N MET A 49 1.01 3.92 7.87
CA MET A 49 0.58 2.82 7.00
C MET A 49 -0.33 3.30 5.86
N ALA A 50 -1.24 4.24 6.12
CA ALA A 50 -2.09 4.83 5.09
C ALA A 50 -1.26 5.53 4.01
N GLU A 51 -0.24 6.30 4.40
CA GLU A 51 0.67 6.94 3.46
C GLU A 51 1.39 5.90 2.59
N VAL A 52 2.04 4.90 3.21
CA VAL A 52 2.72 3.83 2.47
C VAL A 52 1.75 3.12 1.54
N HIS A 53 0.57 2.75 2.04
CA HIS A 53 -0.48 2.08 1.28
C HIS A 53 -0.90 2.89 0.05
N PHE A 54 -1.20 4.18 0.27
CA PHE A 54 -1.53 5.10 -0.80
C PHE A 54 -0.40 5.08 -1.82
N ASP A 55 0.85 5.19 -1.41
CA ASP A 55 1.94 5.22 -2.36
C ASP A 55 2.19 3.93 -3.11
N VAL A 56 1.88 2.76 -2.58
CA VAL A 56 2.10 1.51 -3.33
C VAL A 56 0.87 1.05 -4.12
N MET A 57 -0.33 1.53 -3.75
CA MET A 57 -1.58 1.16 -4.38
C MET A 57 -1.85 1.97 -5.67
N ASP A 58 -2.11 1.26 -6.77
CA ASP A 58 -2.51 1.85 -8.04
C ASP A 58 -3.98 2.32 -8.03
N LYS A 59 -4.41 3.01 -9.09
CA LYS A 59 -5.78 3.54 -9.20
C LYS A 59 -6.86 2.45 -9.19
N ASN A 60 -6.53 1.19 -9.44
CA ASN A 60 -7.52 0.12 -9.45
C ASN A 60 -7.55 -0.64 -8.11
N GLY A 61 -6.80 -0.18 -7.11
CA GLY A 61 -6.74 -0.81 -5.78
C GLY A 61 -5.73 -1.96 -5.69
N TYR A 62 -4.80 -2.10 -6.62
CA TYR A 62 -3.80 -3.18 -6.59
C TYR A 62 -2.44 -2.67 -6.12
N VAL A 63 -1.72 -3.52 -5.38
CA VAL A 63 -0.35 -3.27 -4.93
C VAL A 63 0.58 -4.16 -5.73
N SER A 64 1.36 -3.56 -6.64
CA SER A 64 2.32 -4.27 -7.52
C SER A 64 1.69 -5.29 -8.49
N SER A 65 2.51 -5.85 -9.39
CA SER A 65 2.10 -6.96 -10.26
C SER A 65 2.09 -8.32 -9.57
N GLN A 66 2.84 -8.47 -8.47
CA GLN A 66 2.97 -9.73 -7.74
C GLN A 66 1.74 -10.00 -6.86
N ASP A 67 1.06 -8.95 -6.40
CA ASP A 67 -0.12 -9.04 -5.53
C ASP A 67 -1.43 -8.65 -6.26
N LYS A 68 -1.46 -8.72 -7.60
CA LYS A 68 -2.68 -8.52 -8.40
C LYS A 68 -3.79 -9.53 -8.13
N MET A 69 -3.56 -10.52 -7.28
CA MET A 69 -4.55 -11.54 -6.93
C MET A 69 -5.73 -10.94 -6.16
N HIS A 70 -5.53 -9.88 -5.38
CA HIS A 70 -6.59 -9.26 -4.60
C HIS A 70 -6.57 -7.74 -4.73
N ARG A 71 -7.75 -7.19 -5.01
CA ARG A 71 -7.98 -5.75 -4.96
C ARG A 71 -8.13 -5.35 -3.50
N ILE A 72 -7.44 -4.29 -3.11
CA ILE A 72 -7.52 -3.71 -1.79
C ILE A 72 -8.49 -2.52 -1.86
N PRO A 73 -9.59 -2.57 -1.11
CA PRO A 73 -10.59 -1.52 -1.14
C PRO A 73 -10.09 -0.24 -0.48
N SER A 74 -10.53 0.93 -0.98
CA SER A 74 -10.16 2.24 -0.40
C SER A 74 -10.86 2.54 0.93
N ASP A 75 -11.75 1.66 1.41
CA ASP A 75 -12.54 1.82 2.63
C ASP A 75 -11.69 2.09 3.88
N GLY A 76 -10.49 1.54 3.97
CA GLY A 76 -9.61 1.83 5.09
C GLY A 76 -9.18 3.30 5.17
N PHE A 77 -9.05 3.98 4.02
CA PHE A 77 -8.84 5.43 4.00
C PHE A 77 -10.07 6.18 4.48
N LEU A 78 -11.27 5.76 4.07
CA LEU A 78 -12.52 6.36 4.56
C LEU A 78 -12.66 6.18 6.08
N ASN A 79 -12.37 4.98 6.59
CA ASN A 79 -12.39 4.67 8.02
C ASN A 79 -11.49 5.62 8.82
N LEU A 80 -10.24 5.81 8.37
CA LEU A 80 -9.32 6.76 8.99
C LEU A 80 -9.77 8.22 8.80
N ALA A 81 -10.35 8.54 7.64
CA ALA A 81 -10.87 9.87 7.34
C ALA A 81 -11.95 10.29 8.34
N ARG A 82 -12.87 9.38 8.68
CA ARG A 82 -13.99 9.63 9.59
C ARG A 82 -13.70 9.36 11.06
N SER A 83 -12.54 8.80 11.39
CA SER A 83 -12.11 8.60 12.78
C SER A 83 -11.48 9.84 13.41
N GLY A 84 -11.30 10.92 12.64
CA GLY A 84 -10.79 12.18 13.19
C GLY A 84 -9.27 12.24 13.34
N THR A 85 -8.78 13.12 14.20
CA THR A 85 -7.34 13.27 14.46
C THR A 85 -6.86 12.38 15.61
N SER A 86 -5.54 12.17 15.74
CA SER A 86 -4.95 11.27 16.76
C SER A 86 -5.12 11.74 18.20
N ASN A 87 -5.52 13.01 18.38
CA ASN A 87 -5.91 13.62 19.65
C ASN A 87 -7.45 13.72 19.80
N TRP A 88 -8.21 13.21 18.84
CA TRP A 88 -9.67 13.15 18.81
C TRP A 88 -10.40 14.50 18.91
N THR A 89 -9.72 15.58 18.53
CA THR A 89 -10.26 16.96 18.60
C THR A 89 -11.07 17.35 17.37
N THR A 90 -10.90 16.66 16.26
CA THR A 90 -11.61 16.88 15.01
C THR A 90 -12.27 15.60 14.55
N ASP A 91 -13.42 15.70 13.89
CA ASP A 91 -14.18 14.55 13.38
C ASP A 91 -13.69 14.07 12.01
N SER A 92 -12.70 14.77 11.42
CA SER A 92 -12.09 14.39 10.14
C SER A 92 -10.57 14.38 10.18
N ASN A 93 -9.99 13.40 9.47
CA ASN A 93 -8.58 13.31 9.12
C ASN A 93 -8.40 13.70 7.65
N ASN A 94 -7.96 14.94 7.42
CA ASN A 94 -7.89 15.50 6.06
C ASN A 94 -6.93 14.74 5.15
N VAL A 95 -5.85 14.17 5.70
CA VAL A 95 -4.88 13.40 4.92
C VAL A 95 -5.51 12.10 4.42
N ALA A 96 -6.11 11.31 5.33
CA ALA A 96 -6.78 10.08 4.95
C ALA A 96 -7.99 10.34 4.01
N ALA A 97 -8.74 11.44 4.24
CA ALA A 97 -9.81 11.87 3.35
C ALA A 97 -9.29 12.16 1.93
N SER A 98 -8.17 12.89 1.81
CA SER A 98 -7.56 13.17 0.51
C SER A 98 -7.12 11.90 -0.23
N TYR A 99 -6.63 10.89 0.50
CA TYR A 99 -6.30 9.58 -0.07
C TYR A 99 -7.54 8.88 -0.60
N TRP A 100 -8.61 8.79 0.21
CA TRP A 100 -9.86 8.16 -0.20
C TRP A 100 -10.51 8.83 -1.42
N LEU A 101 -10.54 10.17 -1.44
CA LEU A 101 -11.08 10.96 -2.56
C LEU A 101 -10.33 10.74 -3.88
N SER A 102 -9.12 10.16 -3.84
CA SER A 102 -8.33 9.82 -5.03
C SER A 102 -8.82 8.55 -5.74
N TYR A 103 -9.82 7.86 -5.17
CA TYR A 103 -10.38 6.61 -5.69
C TYR A 103 -11.88 6.69 -6.01
N PRO A 104 -12.34 7.63 -6.88
CA PRO A 104 -13.76 7.84 -7.16
C PRO A 104 -14.47 6.66 -7.84
N GLN A 105 -13.72 5.75 -8.45
CA GLN A 105 -14.19 4.52 -9.09
C GLN A 105 -14.50 3.39 -8.10
N GLU A 106 -14.07 3.49 -6.84
CA GLU A 106 -14.33 2.47 -5.81
C GLU A 106 -15.78 2.55 -5.31
N SER A 107 -16.38 1.39 -4.99
CA SER A 107 -17.77 1.33 -4.50
C SER A 107 -17.95 2.07 -3.18
N SER A 108 -16.93 2.11 -2.32
CA SER A 108 -16.97 2.88 -1.08
C SER A 108 -17.20 4.37 -1.33
N TYR A 109 -16.67 4.92 -2.42
CA TYR A 109 -16.90 6.31 -2.82
C TYR A 109 -18.36 6.53 -3.21
N SER A 110 -18.91 5.70 -4.10
CA SER A 110 -20.30 5.82 -4.55
C SER A 110 -21.33 5.54 -3.45
N ASN A 111 -21.00 4.65 -2.51
CA ASN A 111 -21.89 4.25 -1.41
C ASN A 111 -21.92 5.26 -0.26
N ASN A 112 -21.01 6.25 -0.23
CA ASN A 112 -20.89 7.22 0.86
C ASN A 112 -20.96 8.69 0.35
N PRO A 113 -22.03 9.09 -0.38
CA PRO A 113 -22.12 10.41 -1.00
C PRO A 113 -22.11 11.56 0.01
N ASN A 114 -22.64 11.34 1.21
CA ASN A 114 -22.63 12.34 2.29
C ASN A 114 -21.21 12.69 2.73
N TRP A 115 -20.31 11.71 2.81
CA TRP A 115 -18.91 11.92 3.16
C TRP A 115 -18.14 12.61 2.03
N VAL A 116 -18.41 12.23 0.78
CA VAL A 116 -17.86 12.95 -0.39
C VAL A 116 -18.24 14.43 -0.34
N LYS A 117 -19.52 14.73 -0.09
CA LYS A 117 -20.01 16.10 0.04
C LYS A 117 -19.32 16.83 1.20
N LYS A 118 -19.32 16.25 2.40
CA LYS A 118 -18.69 16.81 3.60
C LYS A 118 -17.22 17.17 3.35
N PHE A 119 -16.41 16.24 2.85
CA PHE A 119 -14.98 16.50 2.65
C PHE A 119 -14.72 17.55 1.56
N LYS A 120 -15.56 17.62 0.53
CA LYS A 120 -15.48 18.69 -0.49
C LYS A 120 -15.86 20.06 0.09
N GLU A 121 -16.87 20.13 0.96
CA GLU A 121 -17.26 21.35 1.67
C GLU A 121 -16.18 21.80 2.67
N GLU A 122 -15.44 20.86 3.27
CA GLU A 122 -14.23 21.12 4.06
C GLU A 122 -13.01 21.56 3.21
N GLY A 123 -13.15 21.63 1.88
CA GLY A 123 -12.09 22.05 0.96
C GLY A 123 -11.00 21.00 0.74
N ILE A 124 -11.24 19.73 1.07
CA ILE A 124 -10.27 18.66 0.92
C ILE A 124 -10.26 18.19 -0.55
N ALA A 125 -9.11 18.37 -1.20
CA ALA A 125 -8.88 17.89 -2.56
C ALA A 125 -8.37 16.43 -2.57
N PRO A 126 -8.63 15.67 -3.65
CA PRO A 126 -7.97 14.38 -3.87
C PRO A 126 -6.44 14.52 -3.86
N ALA A 127 -5.76 13.62 -3.16
CA ALA A 127 -4.31 13.58 -3.13
C ALA A 127 -3.72 13.16 -4.49
N SER A 128 -2.60 13.78 -4.85
CA SER A 128 -1.79 13.34 -5.98
C SER A 128 -0.67 12.42 -5.51
N LYS A 129 -0.37 11.38 -6.28
CA LYS A 129 0.80 10.54 -6.06
C LYS A 129 2.07 11.38 -6.22
N LYS A 130 2.99 11.29 -5.24
CA LYS A 130 4.27 12.01 -5.29
C LYS A 130 5.34 11.15 -5.94
N ASP A 131 6.20 11.78 -6.73
CA ASP A 131 7.45 11.19 -7.20
C ASP A 131 8.37 11.00 -6.00
N LYS A 132 8.70 9.75 -5.70
CA LYS A 132 9.57 9.38 -4.57
C LYS A 132 10.10 7.97 -4.69
N THR A 133 11.16 7.71 -3.92
CA THR A 133 11.66 6.37 -3.65
C THR A 133 11.28 6.00 -2.22
N ILE A 134 10.63 4.86 -2.03
CA ILE A 134 10.31 4.30 -0.72
C ILE A 134 11.08 2.98 -0.62
N VAL A 135 11.92 2.88 0.40
CA VAL A 135 12.47 1.58 0.81
C VAL A 135 11.46 0.98 1.77
N LEU A 136 10.91 -0.17 1.44
CA LEU A 136 9.93 -0.83 2.29
C LEU A 136 10.69 -1.75 3.24
N SER A 137 11.36 -1.27 4.29
CA SER A 137 12.34 -2.07 5.05
C SER A 137 11.86 -3.39 5.67
N TYR A 138 10.55 -3.59 5.82
CA TYR A 138 9.93 -4.86 6.20
C TYR A 138 9.94 -5.91 5.07
N GLU A 139 10.26 -5.46 3.86
CA GLU A 139 10.41 -6.22 2.64
C GLU A 139 11.80 -5.89 2.03
N PRO A 140 12.46 -6.84 1.38
CA PRO A 140 13.53 -6.54 0.42
C PRO A 140 13.08 -5.73 -0.81
N SER A 141 12.24 -4.69 -0.67
CA SER A 141 11.71 -3.94 -1.80
C SER A 141 12.01 -2.45 -1.78
N VAL A 142 12.19 -1.94 -2.98
CA VAL A 142 12.26 -0.50 -3.27
C VAL A 142 11.16 -0.17 -4.26
N PHE A 143 10.25 0.71 -3.83
CA PHE A 143 9.24 1.33 -4.68
C PHE A 143 9.80 2.66 -5.20
N HIS A 144 9.78 2.87 -6.51
CA HIS A 144 10.20 4.12 -7.13
C HIS A 144 9.09 4.65 -8.04
N ARG A 145 8.71 5.92 -7.85
CA ARG A 145 7.78 6.64 -8.72
C ARG A 145 8.43 7.87 -9.33
N ASN A 146 8.26 8.05 -10.63
CA ASN A 146 8.71 9.20 -11.39
C ASN A 146 7.78 9.47 -12.59
N GLY A 147 7.21 10.66 -12.71
CA GLY A 147 6.48 11.09 -13.91
C GLY A 147 5.26 10.20 -14.23
N GLY A 148 4.55 9.71 -13.21
CA GLY A 148 3.40 8.82 -13.37
C GLY A 148 3.75 7.37 -13.73
N LEU A 149 5.04 7.01 -13.71
CA LEU A 149 5.51 5.63 -13.78
C LEU A 149 5.89 5.16 -12.37
N ALA A 150 5.53 3.91 -12.06
CA ALA A 150 5.96 3.25 -10.83
C ALA A 150 6.70 1.96 -11.18
N ALA A 151 7.75 1.67 -10.42
CA ALA A 151 8.53 0.44 -10.49
C ALA A 151 8.76 -0.09 -9.07
N ILE A 152 8.70 -1.41 -8.91
CA ILE A 152 9.01 -2.10 -7.66
C ILE A 152 10.12 -3.10 -7.94
N CYS A 153 11.21 -3.00 -7.18
CA CYS A 153 12.31 -3.94 -7.23
C CYS A 153 12.33 -4.74 -5.93
N THR A 154 12.08 -6.05 -6.01
CA THR A 154 12.04 -6.97 -4.87
C THR A 154 13.21 -7.94 -4.93
N TRP A 155 13.89 -8.14 -3.80
CA TRP A 155 14.95 -9.13 -3.64
C TRP A 155 14.50 -10.25 -2.71
N TYR A 156 15.25 -11.36 -2.61
CA TYR A 156 14.97 -12.40 -1.62
C TYR A 156 16.26 -12.77 -0.90
N PHE A 157 16.20 -12.85 0.43
CA PHE A 157 17.28 -13.35 1.28
C PHE A 157 16.78 -14.51 2.12
N LYS A 158 17.70 -15.29 2.72
CA LYS A 158 17.40 -16.55 3.44
C LYS A 158 16.31 -16.45 4.54
N ARG A 159 15.98 -15.23 5.02
CA ARG A 159 14.88 -14.95 5.97
C ARG A 159 13.53 -14.59 5.32
N ALA A 160 13.51 -14.26 4.04
CA ALA A 160 12.30 -14.06 3.24
C ALA A 160 12.14 -15.29 2.34
N LEU A 161 11.25 -16.20 2.74
CA LEU A 161 11.07 -17.46 2.01
C LEU A 161 10.60 -17.18 0.57
N PRO A 162 11.19 -17.82 -0.45
CA PRO A 162 10.73 -17.69 -1.83
C PRO A 162 9.41 -18.47 -1.99
N TYR A 163 8.29 -17.83 -1.64
CA TYR A 163 6.92 -18.35 -1.68
C TYR A 163 6.68 -19.64 -0.85
N PRO A 164 5.48 -19.82 -0.25
CA PRO A 164 5.03 -21.16 0.10
C PRO A 164 4.86 -21.92 -1.21
N VAL A 165 5.39 -23.13 -1.29
CA VAL A 165 5.33 -23.97 -2.49
C VAL A 165 3.87 -24.33 -2.80
N GLN A 166 3.18 -23.48 -3.56
CA GLN A 166 2.17 -23.90 -4.52
C GLN A 166 2.84 -23.85 -5.88
N THR A 167 3.05 -25.03 -6.46
CA THR A 167 3.50 -25.28 -7.82
C THR A 167 2.75 -24.42 -8.84
N GLN A 168 3.26 -23.22 -9.13
CA GLN A 168 3.05 -22.55 -10.40
C GLN A 168 4.39 -22.47 -11.10
N TRP A 169 4.50 -23.34 -12.08
CA TRP A 169 5.59 -23.41 -13.03
C TRP A 169 5.89 -22.03 -13.60
N PHE A 170 7.18 -21.74 -13.76
CA PHE A 170 7.69 -20.65 -14.58
C PHE A 170 7.15 -20.78 -16.02
N SER A 171 5.97 -20.22 -16.28
CA SER A 171 5.55 -19.92 -17.64
C SER A 171 6.19 -18.59 -18.02
N VAL A 172 7.38 -18.70 -18.61
CA VAL A 172 8.05 -17.62 -19.32
C VAL A 172 7.17 -17.23 -20.52
N LEU A 173 6.23 -16.32 -20.29
CA LEU A 173 5.53 -15.62 -21.37
C LEU A 173 6.48 -14.55 -21.92
N GLN A 174 7.25 -14.96 -22.93
CA GLN A 174 7.93 -14.07 -23.87
C GLN A 174 6.89 -13.20 -24.56
N HIS A 175 6.62 -12.02 -24.03
CA HIS A 175 6.16 -10.88 -24.84
C HIS A 175 7.03 -9.68 -24.50
N ARG A 176 8.01 -9.44 -25.39
CA ARG A 176 8.88 -8.27 -25.50
C ARG A 176 9.23 -7.56 -24.19
N ARG A 177 10.22 -8.07 -23.46
CA ARG A 177 10.92 -7.31 -22.40
C ARG A 177 12.43 -7.31 -22.65
N THR A 178 13.02 -6.12 -22.63
CA THR A 178 14.47 -5.94 -22.55
C THR A 178 14.90 -6.31 -21.13
N VAL A 179 15.51 -7.48 -20.97
CA VAL A 179 16.18 -7.86 -19.72
C VAL A 179 17.51 -7.11 -19.69
N ILE A 180 17.67 -6.15 -18.77
CA ILE A 180 18.97 -5.52 -18.50
C ILE A 180 19.64 -6.34 -17.40
N THR A 181 20.47 -7.31 -17.77
CA THR A 181 21.43 -7.92 -16.85
C THR A 181 22.66 -7.02 -16.77
N LYS A 182 22.82 -6.25 -15.68
CA LYS A 182 24.13 -5.63 -15.38
C LYS A 182 25.04 -6.68 -14.75
N GLY A 183 26.25 -6.78 -15.30
CA GLY A 183 27.26 -7.78 -14.98
C GLY A 183 27.61 -7.91 -13.51
N ARG A 184 28.00 -9.13 -13.15
CA ARG A 184 28.34 -9.61 -11.80
C ARG A 184 29.69 -9.04 -11.34
N PRO A 185 29.78 -8.31 -10.21
CA PRO A 185 31.06 -8.09 -9.53
C PRO A 185 31.51 -9.40 -8.87
N SER A 186 32.73 -9.84 -9.13
CA SER A 186 33.29 -11.17 -8.80
C SER A 186 33.54 -11.46 -7.32
N HIS A 187 33.13 -10.58 -6.40
CA HIS A 187 33.55 -10.63 -4.99
C HIS A 187 32.39 -10.71 -3.97
N TRP A 188 31.16 -10.97 -4.43
CA TRP A 188 30.02 -11.23 -3.55
C TRP A 188 29.51 -12.66 -3.74
N ASN A 189 29.74 -13.53 -2.74
CA ASN A 189 29.09 -14.83 -2.59
C ASN A 189 27.61 -14.65 -2.15
N ALA A 190 26.83 -13.95 -2.97
CA ALA A 190 25.39 -13.81 -2.78
C ALA A 190 24.64 -14.47 -3.96
N ASN A 191 23.52 -15.12 -3.63
CA ASN A 191 22.56 -15.66 -4.59
C ASN A 191 22.20 -14.63 -5.67
N PRO A 192 21.77 -15.06 -6.88
CA PRO A 192 21.45 -14.14 -7.97
C PRO A 192 20.42 -13.10 -7.53
N ILE A 193 20.78 -11.83 -7.69
CA ILE A 193 19.92 -10.67 -7.53
C ILE A 193 19.08 -10.57 -8.80
N TRP A 194 17.78 -10.85 -8.69
CA TRP A 194 16.85 -10.72 -9.81
C TRP A 194 16.15 -9.37 -9.75
N CYS A 195 16.53 -8.44 -10.64
CA CYS A 195 15.81 -7.19 -10.83
C CYS A 195 14.67 -7.43 -11.83
N PHE A 196 13.42 -7.25 -11.42
CA PHE A 196 12.30 -7.19 -12.35
C PHE A 196 11.87 -5.73 -12.51
N ALA A 197 12.29 -5.08 -13.60
CA ALA A 197 11.69 -3.82 -14.00
C ALA A 197 10.32 -4.12 -14.60
N ILE A 198 9.25 -3.84 -13.86
CA ILE A 198 7.89 -3.97 -14.34
C ILE A 198 7.31 -2.56 -14.45
N THR A 199 7.26 -2.05 -15.67
CA THR A 199 6.52 -0.84 -15.99
C THR A 199 5.03 -1.13 -15.86
N THR A 200 4.38 -0.65 -14.80
CA THR A 200 2.93 -0.57 -14.77
C THR A 200 2.48 0.67 -15.55
N SER A 201 1.41 0.53 -16.33
CA SER A 201 0.86 1.55 -17.22
C SER A 201 0.69 2.92 -16.56
N ARG A 202 0.78 3.99 -17.37
CA ARG A 202 0.57 5.39 -16.99
C ARG A 202 -0.56 5.53 -15.95
N CYS A 203 -0.23 6.06 -14.77
CA CYS A 203 -1.19 6.39 -13.73
C CYS A 203 -2.30 7.29 -14.28
#